data_AF-A0A8T4B4Y3-F1
#
_entry.id   AF-A0A8T4B4Y3-F1
#
_cell.length_a   1.000
_cell.length_b   1.000
_cell.length_c   1.000
_cell.angle_alpha   90.00
_cell.angle_beta   90.00
_cell.angle_gamma   90.00
#
_symmetry.space_group_name_H-M   'P 1'
#
loop_
_entity.id
_entity.type
_entity.pdbx_description
1 polymer ?
#
loop_
_entity_poly.entity_id
_entity_poly.type
_entity_poly.pdbx_seq_one_letter_code
_entity_poly.pdbx_strand_id
1 'polypeptide(L)'
;MNFRPWLILFVMMTTSLSGCFGEQQIDEGGIEPSYDVYPEPWERSQMQYDGSDIYSRVTQNGTFPIDAVQSVYVEVPSITAADGGSGLTGGAVVHLGLWMPVIEGCDWTAANLSADCQVPVIAEVGPYYNDGDVDALTPADRLGKFLIENYVPHG
;
A
#
# COMPACT_ATOMS: atom_id res chain seq x y z
N MET A 1 -59.67 -7.36 -33.69
CA MET A 1 -58.45 -6.57 -33.42
C MET A 1 -57.32 -7.54 -33.10
N ASN A 2 -56.16 -7.40 -33.73
CA ASN A 2 -55.04 -8.33 -33.56
C ASN A 2 -54.24 -7.88 -32.31
N PHE A 3 -54.38 -8.59 -31.19
CA PHE A 3 -53.84 -8.18 -29.88
C PHE A 3 -52.33 -8.47 -29.71
N ARG A 4 -51.73 -9.23 -30.63
CA ARG A 4 -50.30 -9.60 -30.62
C ARG A 4 -49.32 -8.42 -30.55
N PRO A 5 -49.41 -7.36 -31.38
CA PRO A 5 -48.49 -6.22 -31.29
C PRO A 5 -48.61 -5.45 -29.98
N TRP A 6 -49.81 -5.39 -29.39
CA TRP A 6 -50.05 -4.72 -28.11
C TRP A 6 -49.40 -5.45 -26.94
N LEU A 7 -49.42 -6.79 -26.97
CA LEU A 7 -48.78 -7.60 -25.92
C LEU A 7 -47.25 -7.45 -25.94
N ILE A 8 -46.65 -7.39 -27.13
CA ILE A 8 -45.19 -7.20 -27.29
C ILE A 8 -44.77 -5.80 -26.79
N LEU A 9 -45.56 -4.77 -27.11
CA LEU A 9 -45.29 -3.40 -26.66
C LEU A 9 -45.37 -3.30 -25.13
N PHE A 10 -46.33 -3.98 -24.51
CA PHE A 10 -46.49 -4.00 -23.05
C PHE A 10 -45.30 -4.68 -22.35
N VAL A 11 -44.84 -5.83 -22.88
CA VAL A 11 -43.67 -6.53 -22.35
C VAL A 11 -42.40 -5.66 -22.46
N MET A 12 -42.19 -4.99 -23.59
CA MET A 12 -41.02 -4.09 -23.76
C MET A 12 -41.06 -2.86 -22.86
N MET A 13 -42.25 -2.35 -22.50
CA MET A 13 -42.35 -1.25 -21.52
C MET A 13 -42.05 -1.71 -20.09
N THR A 14 -42.35 -2.96 -19.73
CA THR A 14 -42.04 -3.47 -18.38
C THR A 14 -40.54 -3.66 -18.14
N THR A 15 -39.74 -3.94 -19.18
CA THR A 15 -38.27 -4.11 -19.03
C THR A 15 -37.53 -2.80 -18.75
N SER A 16 -38.08 -1.64 -19.08
CA SER A 16 -37.51 -0.35 -18.68
C SER A 16 -37.83 0.02 -17.23
N LEU A 17 -38.75 -0.68 -16.56
CA LEU A 17 -39.06 -0.49 -15.13
C LEU A 17 -38.40 -1.53 -14.21
N SER A 18 -37.72 -2.55 -14.75
CA SER A 18 -36.97 -3.52 -13.92
C SER A 18 -35.60 -3.00 -13.46
N GLY A 19 -35.27 -1.73 -13.75
CA GLY A 19 -34.15 -1.02 -13.15
C GLY A 19 -34.52 -0.56 -11.73
N CYS A 20 -34.15 -1.37 -10.74
CA CYS A 20 -33.95 -1.03 -9.32
C CYS A 20 -34.66 0.25 -8.80
N PHE A 21 -35.99 0.22 -8.71
CA PHE A 21 -36.79 1.15 -7.90
C PHE A 21 -37.05 0.58 -6.50
N GLY A 22 -36.05 -0.12 -5.96
CA GLY A 22 -36.02 -0.51 -4.57
C GLY A 22 -35.18 0.51 -3.83
N GLU A 23 -35.79 1.26 -2.91
CA GLU A 23 -35.07 1.87 -1.81
C GLU A 23 -34.37 0.72 -1.08
N GLN A 24 -33.13 0.42 -1.45
CA GLN A 24 -32.27 -0.34 -0.56
C GLN A 24 -32.14 0.57 0.65
N GLN A 25 -32.81 0.22 1.74
CA GLN A 25 -32.42 0.73 3.04
C GLN A 25 -30.96 0.35 3.19
N ILE A 26 -30.08 1.33 2.94
CA ILE A 26 -28.72 1.27 3.41
C ILE A 26 -28.88 1.16 4.91
N ASP A 27 -28.41 0.06 5.48
CA ASP A 27 -28.35 -0.11 6.93
C ASP A 27 -27.51 1.05 7.49
N GLU A 28 -28.16 2.14 7.91
CA GLU A 28 -27.54 3.25 8.67
C GLU A 28 -27.03 2.77 10.05
N GLY A 29 -27.14 1.47 10.35
CA GLY A 29 -26.64 0.82 11.56
C GLY A 29 -25.21 0.28 11.45
N GLY A 30 -24.56 0.38 10.28
CA GLY A 30 -23.12 0.21 10.18
C GLY A 30 -22.43 1.49 10.58
N ILE A 31 -21.46 1.43 11.50
CA ILE A 31 -20.47 2.50 11.65
C ILE A 31 -19.79 2.60 10.28
N GLU A 32 -20.26 3.48 9.40
CA GLU A 32 -19.49 3.94 8.25
C GLU A 32 -18.21 4.48 8.87
N PRO A 33 -17.05 3.84 8.66
CA PRO A 33 -15.82 4.50 9.04
C PRO A 33 -15.83 5.80 8.26
N SER A 34 -15.75 6.93 8.95
CA SER A 34 -15.44 8.20 8.31
C SER A 34 -14.10 7.97 7.62
N TYR A 35 -14.14 7.65 6.33
CA TYR A 35 -12.96 7.67 5.51
C TYR A 35 -12.62 9.15 5.46
N ASP A 36 -11.67 9.58 6.30
CA ASP A 36 -11.15 10.94 6.29
C ASP A 36 -10.28 11.06 5.03
N VAL A 37 -10.96 11.14 3.88
CA VAL A 37 -10.34 11.12 2.55
C VAL A 37 -9.84 12.52 2.28
N TYR A 38 -8.60 12.77 2.69
CA TYR A 38 -7.93 14.03 2.39
C TYR A 38 -7.05 13.91 1.14
N PRO A 39 -7.26 14.70 0.08
CA PRO A 39 -8.41 15.57 -0.20
C PRO A 39 -9.53 14.80 -0.91
N GLU A 40 -10.71 15.42 -0.97
CA GLU A 40 -11.88 14.83 -1.61
C GLU A 40 -11.65 14.53 -3.10
N PRO A 41 -12.19 13.43 -3.65
CA PRO A 41 -11.89 12.99 -5.02
C PRO A 41 -12.09 14.06 -6.11
N TRP A 42 -13.11 14.92 -5.98
CA TRP A 42 -13.37 16.01 -6.93
C TRP A 42 -12.37 17.16 -6.80
N GLU A 43 -11.84 17.42 -5.60
CA GLU A 43 -10.84 18.45 -5.34
C GLU A 43 -9.45 18.07 -5.88
N ARG A 44 -9.14 16.77 -5.92
CA ARG A 44 -7.86 16.23 -6.43
C ARG A 44 -7.53 16.68 -7.85
N SER A 45 -8.54 16.93 -8.68
CA SER A 45 -8.34 17.39 -10.06
C SER A 45 -7.80 18.81 -10.17
N GLN A 46 -8.04 19.64 -9.15
CA GLN A 46 -7.63 21.05 -9.11
C GLN A 46 -6.28 21.26 -8.41
N MET A 47 -5.73 20.21 -7.79
CA MET A 47 -4.46 20.29 -7.10
C MET A 47 -3.29 20.37 -8.05
N GLN A 48 -2.24 21.07 -7.61
CA GLN A 48 -0.94 21.04 -8.26
C GLN A 48 -0.11 19.94 -7.61
N TYR A 49 0.24 18.91 -8.39
CA TYR A 49 1.11 17.84 -7.93
C TYR A 49 2.55 18.14 -8.32
N ASP A 50 3.47 17.83 -7.42
CA ASP A 50 4.89 17.84 -7.76
C ASP A 50 5.22 16.63 -8.66
N GLY A 51 5.62 16.95 -9.89
CA GLY A 51 6.08 16.00 -10.90
C GLY A 51 7.55 16.18 -11.27
N SER A 52 8.37 16.75 -10.38
CA SER A 52 9.78 17.03 -10.63
C SER A 52 10.70 15.80 -10.53
N ASP A 53 10.22 14.70 -9.97
CA ASP A 53 10.98 13.45 -9.78
C ASP A 53 10.43 12.31 -10.66
N ILE A 54 11.12 11.18 -10.68
CA ILE A 54 10.76 9.99 -11.46
C ILE A 54 9.63 9.17 -10.82
N TYR A 55 9.17 9.55 -9.63
CA TYR A 55 8.05 8.96 -8.89
C TYR A 55 7.10 10.04 -8.38
N SER A 56 5.88 9.63 -8.06
CA SER A 56 4.86 10.50 -7.50
C SER A 56 5.21 10.96 -6.09
N ARG A 57 4.86 12.19 -5.73
CA ARG A 57 4.98 12.69 -4.35
C ARG A 57 3.65 12.58 -3.61
N VAL A 58 3.71 12.41 -2.29
CA VAL A 58 2.53 12.55 -1.43
C VAL A 58 1.99 13.98 -1.47
N THR A 59 0.69 14.12 -1.18
CA THR A 59 0.01 15.42 -1.21
C THR A 59 0.47 16.35 -0.08
N GLN A 60 0.86 15.79 1.06
CA GLN A 60 1.46 16.52 2.18
C GLN A 60 2.74 15.81 2.58
N ASN A 61 3.82 16.58 2.78
CA ASN A 61 5.08 16.02 3.24
C ASN A 61 5.01 15.65 4.72
N GLY A 62 5.63 14.54 5.09
CA GLY A 62 5.88 14.20 6.48
C GLY A 62 6.88 15.16 7.14
N THR A 63 6.96 15.08 8.46
CA THR A 63 7.74 16.03 9.28
C THR A 63 9.03 15.43 9.83
N PHE A 64 9.13 14.10 9.89
CA PHE A 64 10.31 13.43 10.42
C PHE A 64 11.39 13.29 9.35
N PRO A 65 12.67 13.56 9.68
CA PRO A 65 13.76 13.19 8.80
C PRO A 65 13.92 11.67 8.76
N ILE A 66 14.53 11.17 7.70
CA ILE A 66 14.84 9.75 7.52
C ILE A 66 16.21 9.48 8.16
N ASP A 67 16.29 8.48 9.02
CA ASP A 67 17.53 8.06 9.67
C ASP A 67 18.45 7.31 8.69
N ALA A 68 19.69 7.05 9.10
CA ALA A 68 20.59 6.17 8.37
C ALA A 68 19.96 4.77 8.24
N VAL A 69 20.06 4.21 7.03
CA VAL A 69 19.55 2.87 6.75
C VAL A 69 20.22 1.85 7.67
N GLN A 70 19.41 0.99 8.29
CA GLN A 70 19.92 -0.10 9.13
C GLN A 70 20.03 -1.38 8.32
N SER A 71 21.09 -2.15 8.57
CA SER A 71 21.38 -3.41 7.89
C SER A 71 21.14 -4.57 8.85
N VAL A 72 20.15 -5.41 8.54
CA VAL A 72 19.76 -6.54 9.38
C VAL A 72 19.80 -7.84 8.59
N TYR A 73 20.40 -8.87 9.18
CA TYR A 73 20.48 -10.21 8.61
C TYR A 73 19.66 -11.17 9.46
N VAL A 74 18.72 -11.87 8.83
CA VAL A 74 17.83 -12.82 9.50
C VAL A 74 18.07 -14.22 8.94
N GLU A 75 18.57 -15.11 9.79
CA GLU A 75 18.75 -16.53 9.47
C GLU A 75 17.39 -17.20 9.23
N VAL A 76 17.30 -18.02 8.18
CA VAL A 76 16.10 -18.77 7.81
C VAL A 76 16.36 -20.28 7.96
N PRO A 77 16.24 -20.83 9.19
CA PRO A 77 16.61 -22.21 9.47
C PRO A 77 15.66 -23.25 8.85
N SER A 78 14.51 -22.79 8.31
CA SER A 78 13.52 -23.66 7.67
C SER A 78 13.86 -24.02 6.23
N ILE A 79 14.83 -23.36 5.60
CA ILE A 79 15.26 -23.67 4.23
C ILE A 79 16.17 -24.91 4.25
N THR A 80 15.79 -25.91 3.49
CA THR A 80 16.43 -27.23 3.44
C THR A 80 16.98 -27.53 2.05
N ALA A 81 17.76 -28.61 1.93
CA ALA A 81 18.27 -29.08 0.64
C ALA A 81 17.18 -29.31 -0.42
N ALA A 82 15.94 -29.60 -0.01
CA ALA A 82 14.81 -29.80 -0.92
C ALA A 82 14.37 -28.50 -1.62
N ASP A 83 14.65 -27.34 -1.02
CA ASP A 83 14.27 -26.02 -1.53
C ASP A 83 15.27 -25.49 -2.58
N GLY A 84 16.40 -26.19 -2.78
CA GLY A 84 17.45 -25.76 -3.70
C GLY A 84 18.23 -24.53 -3.20
N GLY A 85 19.01 -23.90 -4.08
CA GLY A 85 19.73 -22.64 -3.78
C GLY A 85 20.51 -22.68 -2.46
N SER A 86 20.24 -21.70 -1.58
CA SER A 86 20.84 -21.60 -0.24
C SER A 86 20.54 -22.79 0.67
N GLY A 87 19.51 -23.59 0.37
CA GLY A 87 19.22 -24.83 1.09
C GLY A 87 20.20 -25.96 0.79
N LEU A 88 20.85 -25.95 -0.38
CA LEU A 88 21.91 -26.91 -0.74
C LEU A 88 23.28 -26.45 -0.23
N THR A 89 23.54 -25.14 -0.25
CA THR A 89 24.83 -24.57 0.18
C THR A 89 24.89 -24.25 1.67
N GLY A 90 23.74 -24.20 2.35
CA GLY A 90 23.60 -23.67 3.71
C GLY A 90 23.65 -22.14 3.75
N GLY A 91 23.38 -21.58 4.93
CA GLY A 91 23.46 -20.13 5.17
C GLY A 91 22.33 -19.34 4.51
N ALA A 92 21.10 -19.87 4.53
CA ALA A 92 19.94 -19.13 4.07
C ALA A 92 19.68 -17.94 4.99
N VAL A 93 19.96 -16.73 4.48
CA VAL A 93 19.82 -15.47 5.22
C VAL A 93 19.02 -14.49 4.37
N VAL A 94 18.11 -13.77 5.01
CA VAL A 94 17.45 -12.59 4.43
C VAL A 94 18.19 -11.35 4.88
N HIS A 95 18.62 -10.52 3.94
CA HIS A 95 19.18 -9.19 4.20
C HIS A 95 18.07 -8.16 4.08
N LEU A 96 17.86 -7.38 5.14
CA LEU A 96 16.86 -6.33 5.24
C LEU A 96 17.55 -4.97 5.39
N GLY A 97 17.17 -4.02 4.54
CA GLY A 97 17.38 -2.59 4.76
C GLY A 97 16.18 -2.00 5.48
N LEU A 98 16.42 -1.32 6.61
CA LEU A 98 15.35 -0.63 7.35
C LEU A 98 15.57 0.88 7.27
N TRP A 99 14.56 1.58 6.76
CA TRP A 99 14.51 3.04 6.75
C TRP A 99 13.49 3.50 7.79
N MET A 100 13.95 4.24 8.79
CA MET A 100 13.13 4.65 9.92
C MET A 100 13.04 6.17 10.01
N PRO A 101 11.92 6.72 10.51
CA PRO A 101 11.86 8.13 10.86
C PRO A 101 12.72 8.40 12.10
N VAL A 102 13.31 9.59 12.15
CA VAL A 102 13.91 10.12 13.38
C VAL A 102 12.80 10.75 14.22
N ILE A 103 12.31 10.00 15.20
CA ILE A 103 11.31 10.47 16.18
C ILE A 103 12.01 10.66 17.53
N GLU A 104 11.89 11.84 18.12
CA GLU A 104 12.54 12.17 19.40
C GLU A 104 12.10 11.20 20.51
N GLY A 105 13.07 10.58 21.19
CA GLY A 105 12.81 9.64 22.28
C GLY A 105 12.54 8.19 21.84
N CYS A 106 12.47 7.91 20.54
CA CYS A 106 12.33 6.55 20.02
C CYS A 106 13.70 5.89 19.80
N ASP A 107 13.93 4.79 20.50
CA ASP A 107 15.07 3.90 20.29
C ASP A 107 14.61 2.63 19.57
N TRP A 108 14.85 2.60 18.26
CA TRP A 108 14.49 1.49 17.37
C TRP A 108 15.20 0.17 17.69
N THR A 109 16.27 0.21 18.49
CA THR A 109 17.02 -0.98 18.91
C THR A 109 16.53 -1.58 20.23
N ALA A 110 15.60 -0.89 20.91
CA ALA A 110 15.03 -1.37 22.15
C ALA A 110 14.18 -2.63 21.94
N ALA A 111 14.29 -3.58 22.87
CA ALA A 111 13.50 -4.82 22.83
C ALA A 111 11.99 -4.59 22.98
N ASN A 112 11.58 -3.43 23.51
CA ASN A 112 10.19 -3.06 23.67
C ASN A 112 10.04 -1.55 23.41
N LEU A 113 9.27 -1.20 22.37
CA LEU A 113 8.99 0.18 21.99
C LEU A 113 7.78 0.71 22.76
N SER A 114 7.79 1.99 23.11
CA SER A 114 6.57 2.66 23.61
C SER A 114 5.52 2.71 22.50
N ALA A 115 4.25 2.85 22.88
CA ALA A 115 3.14 2.94 21.92
C ALA A 115 3.33 4.11 20.93
N ASP A 116 3.87 5.24 21.39
CA ASP A 116 4.11 6.42 20.55
C ASP A 116 5.24 6.23 19.52
N CYS A 117 6.09 5.21 19.71
CA CYS A 117 7.14 4.84 18.77
C CYS A 117 6.69 3.71 17.83
N GLN A 118 5.46 3.20 17.94
CA GLN A 118 4.99 2.16 17.02
C GLN A 118 4.54 2.81 15.72
N VAL A 119 5.21 2.42 14.63
CA VAL A 119 4.92 2.90 13.28
C VAL A 119 4.43 1.76 12.39
N PRO A 120 3.57 2.03 11.39
CA PRO A 120 3.17 1.04 10.41
C PRO A 120 4.40 0.54 9.61
N VAL A 121 4.44 -0.77 9.35
CA VAL A 121 5.52 -1.37 8.57
C VAL A 121 5.05 -1.56 7.13
N ILE A 122 5.80 -1.00 6.18
CA ILE A 122 5.68 -1.29 4.75
C ILE A 122 6.88 -2.17 4.38
N ALA A 123 6.61 -3.40 3.95
CA ALA A 123 7.64 -4.32 3.48
C ALA A 123 7.58 -4.43 1.95
N GLU A 124 8.69 -4.10 1.30
CA GLU A 124 8.92 -4.45 -0.09
C GLU A 124 9.75 -5.74 -0.14
N VAL A 125 9.21 -6.78 -0.77
CA VAL A 125 9.91 -8.06 -0.96
C VAL A 125 9.83 -8.42 -2.43
N GLY A 126 10.98 -8.50 -3.10
CA GLY A 126 11.02 -8.95 -4.48
C GLY A 126 12.43 -9.26 -4.95
N PRO A 127 12.60 -10.12 -5.97
CA PRO A 127 13.85 -10.26 -6.70
C PRO A 127 14.05 -9.13 -7.74
N TYR A 128 13.24 -8.07 -7.73
CA TYR A 128 13.01 -7.15 -8.86
C TYR A 128 13.51 -5.72 -8.63
N TYR A 129 14.53 -5.55 -7.81
CA TYR A 129 15.20 -4.26 -7.66
C TYR A 129 16.01 -3.91 -8.92
N ASN A 130 16.45 -4.93 -9.67
CA ASN A 130 17.07 -4.98 -11.01
C ASN A 130 17.22 -6.48 -11.37
N ASP A 131 17.58 -6.88 -12.60
CA ASP A 131 17.92 -8.27 -12.99
C ASP A 131 19.22 -8.81 -12.30
N GLY A 132 19.63 -8.22 -11.17
CA GLY A 132 20.79 -8.61 -10.38
C GLY A 132 20.60 -8.35 -8.89
N ASP A 133 21.37 -9.09 -8.08
CA ASP A 133 21.44 -8.90 -6.63
C ASP A 133 21.98 -7.50 -6.32
N VAL A 134 21.08 -6.56 -6.04
CA VAL A 134 21.44 -5.26 -5.48
C VAL A 134 21.32 -5.31 -3.97
N ASP A 135 22.22 -4.60 -3.30
CA ASP A 135 22.30 -4.55 -1.85
C ASP A 135 20.98 -4.04 -1.25
N ALA A 136 20.48 -4.71 -0.19
CA ALA A 136 19.22 -4.35 0.46
C ALA A 136 19.22 -2.94 1.09
N LEU A 137 20.38 -2.29 1.21
CA LEU A 137 20.54 -0.90 1.64
C LEU A 137 20.39 0.10 0.49
N THR A 138 20.23 -0.37 -0.74
CA THR A 138 19.98 0.44 -1.91
C THR A 138 18.48 0.41 -2.24
N PRO A 139 17.80 1.57 -2.28
CA PRO A 139 16.40 1.62 -2.67
C PRO A 139 16.14 0.97 -4.04
N ALA A 140 14.99 0.29 -4.20
CA ALA A 140 14.52 -0.31 -5.46
C ALA A 140 14.19 0.73 -6.53
N ASP A 141 15.22 1.29 -7.16
CA ASP A 141 15.12 2.34 -8.19
C ASP A 141 14.01 3.35 -7.87
N ARG A 142 12.91 3.28 -8.62
CA ARG A 142 11.76 4.18 -8.48
C ARG A 142 10.86 3.82 -7.30
N LEU A 143 10.55 2.54 -7.09
CA LEU A 143 9.53 2.11 -6.12
C LEU A 143 10.05 2.20 -4.68
N GLY A 144 11.26 1.70 -4.43
CA GLY A 144 11.86 1.76 -3.10
C GLY A 144 12.09 3.21 -2.67
N LYS A 145 12.63 4.04 -3.59
CA LYS A 145 12.82 5.47 -3.32
C LYS A 145 11.49 6.19 -3.09
N PHE A 146 10.45 5.87 -3.87
CA PHE A 146 9.09 6.37 -3.65
C PHE A 146 8.59 6.05 -2.24
N LEU A 147 8.74 4.80 -1.78
CA LEU A 147 8.24 4.39 -0.47
C LEU A 147 9.01 5.10 0.66
N ILE A 148 10.33 5.10 0.58
CA ILE A 148 11.22 5.67 1.58
C ILE A 148 11.01 7.18 1.69
N GLU A 149 11.09 7.92 0.58
CA GLU A 149 11.02 9.38 0.63
C GLU A 149 9.62 9.94 0.88
N ASN A 150 8.57 9.18 0.58
CA ASN A 150 7.21 9.66 0.80
C ASN A 150 6.62 9.21 2.14
N TYR A 151 6.83 7.97 2.59
CA TYR A 151 6.10 7.44 3.74
C TYR A 151 6.88 7.45 5.04
N VAL A 152 8.20 7.19 5.02
CA VAL A 152 9.02 7.21 6.24
C VAL A 152 8.90 8.54 6.99
N PRO A 153 8.87 9.72 6.34
CA PRO A 153 8.71 11.00 7.04
C PRO A 153 7.40 11.18 7.84
N HIS A 154 6.40 10.31 7.66
CA HIS A 154 5.12 10.41 8.37
C HIS A 154 5.08 9.70 9.72
N GLY A 155 6.07 8.85 10.03
CA GLY A 155 5.97 7.91 11.15
C GLY A 155 5.57 6.55 10.62
#